data_AF-A0A452RDA6-F1
#
_entry.id   AF-A0A452RDA6-F1
#
_cell.length_a   1.000
_cell.length_b   1.000
_cell.length_c   1.000
_cell.angle_alpha   90.00
_cell.angle_beta   90.00
_cell.angle_gamma   90.00
#
_symmetry.space_group_name_H-M   'P 1'
#
loop_
_entity.id
_entity.type
_entity.pdbx_description
1 polymer ?
#
loop_
_entity_poly.entity_id
_entity_poly.type
_entity_poly.pdbx_seq_one_letter_code
_entity_poly.pdbx_strand_id
1 'polypeptide(L)'
;MKEDFLIKIETWHKPDLGTQENVHKLEPEAWKHVEAIYIDIADRSQVLSKDYKAEEDPAKFKSIKTGRGPLGPNWKQELVNQKDCPYMCAYKLVTVKFKWWGLQNKVENFIHKQERRLFTNFHRQLFCWLDKWVDLTMDDIRRMEEETKRQLDEMRQKDPVKGMTADD
;
A
#
# COMPACT_ATOMS: atom_id res chain seq x y z
N MET A 1 5.70 -8.90 23.89
CA MET A 1 5.64 -10.15 23.11
C MET A 1 7.00 -10.68 22.68
N LYS A 2 8.14 -9.98 22.90
CA LYS A 2 9.49 -10.47 22.55
C LYS A 2 9.51 -11.09 21.13
N GLU A 3 10.01 -12.32 21.00
CA GLU A 3 10.06 -13.07 19.74
C GLU A 3 8.72 -13.67 19.31
N ASP A 4 7.68 -13.61 20.14
CA ASP A 4 6.37 -14.19 19.85
C ASP A 4 5.48 -13.29 18.98
N PHE A 5 5.94 -12.07 18.66
CA PHE A 5 5.27 -11.16 17.72
C PHE A 5 6.24 -10.61 16.70
N LEU A 6 5.88 -10.71 15.42
CA LEU A 6 6.61 -10.10 14.31
C LEU A 6 5.62 -9.67 13.23
N ILE A 7 5.81 -8.45 12.72
CA ILE A 7 5.32 -8.06 11.40
C ILE A 7 6.55 -7.57 10.65
N LYS A 8 6.94 -8.29 9.60
CA LYS A 8 8.07 -7.93 8.73
C LYS A 8 7.53 -7.70 7.33
N ILE A 9 7.86 -6.55 6.75
CA ILE A 9 7.49 -6.18 5.39
C ILE A 9 8.76 -5.94 4.60
N GLU A 10 9.10 -6.89 3.73
CA GLU A 10 10.24 -6.78 2.82
C GLU A 10 9.70 -6.37 1.45
N THR A 11 10.23 -5.28 0.87
CA THR A 11 9.67 -4.73 -0.38
C THR A 11 10.73 -4.60 -1.46
N TRP A 12 10.43 -5.16 -2.63
CA TRP A 12 11.13 -4.83 -3.87
C TRP A 12 10.26 -3.93 -4.74
N HIS A 13 10.82 -2.80 -5.17
CA HIS A 13 10.22 -1.94 -6.20
C HIS A 13 10.91 -2.27 -7.54
N LYS A 14 10.16 -2.78 -8.52
CA LYS A 14 10.71 -3.19 -9.83
C LYS A 14 10.00 -2.47 -10.97
N PRO A 15 10.71 -2.14 -12.07
CA PRO A 15 10.12 -1.51 -13.25
C PRO A 15 9.46 -2.56 -14.17
N ASP A 16 8.48 -3.29 -13.63
CA ASP A 16 7.70 -4.30 -14.35
C ASP A 16 6.20 -4.24 -13.98
N LEU A 17 5.42 -5.21 -14.46
CA LEU A 17 3.98 -5.33 -14.22
C LEU A 17 3.62 -6.44 -13.23
N GLY A 18 4.51 -6.79 -12.29
CA GLY A 18 4.19 -7.79 -11.27
C GLY A 18 4.37 -9.24 -11.72
N THR A 19 5.14 -9.49 -12.78
CA THR A 19 5.28 -10.84 -13.39
C THR A 19 6.47 -11.64 -12.87
N GLN A 20 7.31 -11.08 -11.98
CA GLN A 20 8.44 -11.80 -11.39
C GLN A 20 7.98 -12.66 -10.21
N GLU A 21 8.02 -13.98 -10.40
CA GLU A 21 7.82 -14.95 -9.33
C GLU A 21 9.02 -14.97 -8.37
N ASN A 22 8.76 -15.10 -7.07
CA ASN A 22 9.77 -15.21 -6.00
C ASN A 22 10.92 -14.17 -6.10
N VAL A 23 10.60 -12.89 -6.34
CA VAL A 23 11.60 -11.81 -6.46
C VAL A 23 12.48 -11.64 -5.21
N HIS A 24 11.96 -12.07 -4.05
CA HIS A 24 12.67 -12.09 -2.76
C HIS A 24 13.65 -13.26 -2.61
N LYS A 25 13.65 -14.20 -3.57
CA LYS A 25 14.54 -15.36 -3.62
C LYS A 25 14.45 -16.21 -2.34
N LEU A 26 13.23 -16.44 -1.86
CA LEU A 26 12.99 -17.38 -0.79
C LEU A 26 13.36 -18.80 -1.23
N GLU A 27 13.78 -19.63 -0.28
CA GLU A 27 13.97 -21.05 -0.52
C GLU A 27 12.70 -21.70 -1.10
N PRO A 28 12.81 -22.66 -2.03
CA PRO A 28 11.66 -23.22 -2.73
C PRO A 28 10.56 -23.75 -1.83
N GLU A 29 10.92 -24.34 -0.68
CA GLU A 29 9.95 -24.89 0.27
C GLU A 29 9.15 -23.80 0.99
N ALA A 30 9.81 -22.70 1.38
CA ALA A 30 9.11 -21.56 1.98
C ALA A 30 8.20 -20.88 0.95
N TRP A 31 8.67 -20.69 -0.29
CA TRP A 31 7.92 -20.02 -1.35
C TRP A 31 6.59 -20.71 -1.69
N LYS A 32 6.53 -22.05 -1.66
CA LYS A 32 5.29 -22.81 -1.91
C LYS A 32 4.14 -22.44 -0.97
N HIS A 33 4.44 -21.90 0.21
CA HIS A 33 3.44 -21.51 1.21
C HIS A 33 3.12 -20.01 1.19
N VAL A 34 3.69 -19.26 0.24
CA VAL A 34 3.40 -17.83 0.08
C VAL A 34 2.23 -17.65 -0.88
N GLU A 35 1.16 -17.03 -0.39
CA GLU A 35 0.04 -16.60 -1.25
C GLU A 35 0.38 -15.27 -1.94
N ALA A 36 0.34 -15.25 -3.27
CA ALA A 36 0.48 -14.03 -4.06
C ALA A 36 -0.88 -13.33 -4.22
N ILE A 37 -1.02 -12.15 -3.61
CA ILE A 37 -2.24 -11.33 -3.68
C ILE A 37 -1.96 -10.05 -4.48
N TYR A 38 -2.71 -9.85 -5.56
CA TYR A 38 -2.64 -8.63 -6.35
C TYR A 38 -3.61 -7.59 -5.80
N ILE A 39 -3.09 -6.37 -5.57
CA ILE A 39 -3.91 -5.20 -5.22
C ILE A 39 -4.07 -4.35 -6.48
N ASP A 40 -5.33 -4.10 -6.87
CA ASP A 40 -5.66 -3.21 -7.97
C ASP A 40 -6.23 -1.90 -7.42
N ILE A 41 -5.48 -0.81 -7.57
CA ILE A 41 -5.85 0.49 -7.01
C ILE A 41 -7.08 1.11 -7.69
N ALA A 42 -7.44 0.68 -8.91
CA ALA A 42 -8.61 1.15 -9.64
C ALA A 42 -9.88 0.34 -9.30
N ASP A 43 -9.72 -0.87 -8.76
CA ASP A 43 -10.83 -1.78 -8.48
C ASP A 43 -11.59 -1.37 -7.21
N ARG A 44 -12.78 -0.81 -7.40
CA ARG A 44 -13.67 -0.39 -6.30
C ARG A 44 -14.03 -1.55 -5.37
N SER A 45 -14.09 -2.79 -5.84
CA SER A 45 -14.49 -3.94 -5.03
C SER A 45 -13.46 -4.29 -3.94
N GLN A 46 -12.21 -3.87 -4.08
CA GLN A 46 -11.15 -4.11 -3.10
C GLN A 46 -11.12 -3.11 -1.95
N VAL A 47 -11.99 -2.09 -1.98
CA VAL A 47 -12.06 -1.03 -0.97
C VAL A 47 -13.27 -1.25 -0.07
N LEU A 48 -13.04 -1.29 1.24
CA LEU A 48 -14.15 -1.38 2.21
C LEU A 48 -15.05 -0.15 2.08
N SER A 49 -16.37 -0.34 2.21
CA SER A 49 -17.34 0.75 2.09
C SER A 49 -17.05 1.94 3.02
N LYS A 50 -16.59 1.67 4.25
CA LYS A 50 -16.23 2.71 5.23
C LYS A 50 -14.94 3.47 4.93
N ASP A 51 -14.06 2.91 4.10
CA ASP A 51 -12.80 3.55 3.71
C ASP A 51 -12.94 4.35 2.42
N TYR A 52 -14.02 4.13 1.66
CA TYR A 52 -14.18 4.75 0.36
C TYR A 52 -14.37 6.26 0.48
N LYS A 53 -13.51 6.99 -0.23
CA LYS A 53 -13.62 8.41 -0.46
C LYS A 53 -13.46 8.70 -1.95
N ALA A 54 -14.33 9.53 -2.51
CA ALA A 54 -14.32 9.80 -3.95
C ALA A 54 -13.07 10.57 -4.39
N GLU A 55 -12.53 11.41 -3.51
CA GLU A 55 -11.31 12.19 -3.70
C GLU A 55 -10.02 11.35 -3.58
N GLU A 56 -10.12 10.13 -3.07
CA GLU A 56 -9.04 9.13 -2.99
C GLU A 56 -9.32 7.95 -3.94
N ASP A 57 -10.06 8.21 -5.02
CA ASP A 57 -10.43 7.20 -6.03
C ASP A 57 -9.67 7.36 -7.35
N PRO A 58 -8.66 6.52 -7.64
CA PRO A 58 -7.90 6.57 -8.90
C PRO A 58 -8.77 6.39 -10.15
N ALA A 59 -9.92 5.73 -10.04
CA ALA A 59 -10.88 5.59 -11.13
C ALA A 59 -11.64 6.89 -11.46
N LYS A 60 -11.50 7.92 -10.62
CA LYS A 60 -12.10 9.26 -10.79
C LYS A 60 -11.07 10.37 -10.85
N PHE A 61 -9.88 10.15 -10.29
CA PHE A 61 -8.81 11.12 -10.26
C PHE A 61 -8.09 11.24 -11.60
N LYS A 62 -7.86 12.48 -12.04
CA LYS A 62 -6.97 12.79 -13.16
C LYS A 62 -5.97 13.86 -12.71
N SER A 63 -4.69 13.54 -12.83
CA SER A 63 -3.61 14.48 -12.51
C SER A 63 -3.61 15.64 -13.51
N ILE A 64 -3.57 16.86 -12.99
CA ILE A 64 -3.48 18.07 -13.79
C ILE A 64 -2.04 18.24 -14.32
N LYS A 65 -1.04 17.88 -13.50
CA LYS A 65 0.38 18.08 -13.86
C LYS A 65 0.91 17.05 -14.86
N THR A 66 0.43 15.81 -14.77
CA THR A 66 0.96 14.70 -15.58
C THR A 66 -0.04 14.16 -16.60
N GLY A 67 -1.32 14.53 -16.48
CA GLY A 67 -2.40 14.00 -17.32
C GLY A 67 -2.80 12.55 -17.03
N ARG A 68 -2.12 11.84 -16.11
CA ARG A 68 -2.40 10.45 -15.77
C ARG A 68 -3.75 10.29 -15.08
N GLY A 69 -4.42 9.18 -15.36
CA GLY A 69 -5.77 8.88 -14.88
C GLY A 69 -6.87 9.55 -15.71
N PRO A 70 -8.15 9.23 -15.44
CA PRO A 70 -8.61 8.22 -14.49
C PRO A 70 -8.25 6.80 -14.91
N LEU A 71 -8.07 5.91 -13.92
CA LEU A 71 -7.76 4.50 -14.16
C LEU A 71 -9.05 3.72 -14.41
N GLY A 72 -9.31 3.36 -15.66
CA GLY A 72 -10.44 2.50 -16.04
C GLY A 72 -10.21 1.02 -15.71
N PRO A 73 -11.20 0.13 -15.89
CA PRO A 73 -11.07 -1.30 -15.59
C PRO A 73 -9.93 -2.02 -16.32
N ASN A 74 -9.56 -1.55 -17.51
CA ASN A 74 -8.50 -2.12 -18.35
C ASN A 74 -7.19 -1.32 -18.28
N TRP A 75 -7.01 -0.47 -17.26
CA TRP A 75 -5.87 0.44 -17.18
C TRP A 75 -4.52 -0.29 -17.28
N LYS A 76 -4.40 -1.51 -16.71
CA LYS A 76 -3.17 -2.32 -16.78
C LYS A 76 -2.81 -2.73 -18.21
N GLN A 77 -3.80 -3.13 -19.01
CA GLN A 77 -3.60 -3.51 -20.41
C GLN A 77 -3.32 -2.28 -21.29
N GLU A 78 -4.01 -1.17 -21.03
CA GLU A 78 -3.78 0.10 -21.73
C GLU A 78 -2.36 0.63 -21.48
N LEU A 79 -1.84 0.42 -20.28
CA LEU A 79 -0.54 0.93 -19.86
C LEU A 79 0.62 0.32 -20.68
N VAL A 80 0.53 -0.94 -21.08
CA VAL A 80 1.50 -1.59 -21.99
C VAL A 80 1.61 -0.85 -23.33
N ASN A 81 0.52 -0.24 -23.78
CA ASN A 81 0.42 0.42 -25.08
C ASN A 81 0.73 1.93 -25.01
N GLN A 82 0.87 2.49 -23.81
CA GLN A 82 1.12 3.93 -23.59
C GLN A 82 2.60 4.19 -23.32
N LYS A 83 3.30 4.78 -24.30
CA LYS A 83 4.73 5.12 -24.18
C LYS A 83 5.04 6.12 -23.06
N ASP A 84 4.11 7.03 -22.77
CA ASP A 84 4.33 8.15 -21.84
C ASP A 84 3.81 7.88 -20.41
N CYS A 85 3.33 6.66 -20.14
CA CYS A 85 2.82 6.27 -18.83
C CYS A 85 3.77 5.27 -18.17
N PRO A 86 4.67 5.71 -17.26
CA PRO A 86 5.58 4.79 -16.59
C PRO A 86 4.84 3.91 -15.59
N TYR A 87 5.40 2.73 -15.35
CA TYR A 87 4.88 1.74 -14.42
C TYR A 87 5.98 1.10 -13.61
N MET A 88 5.55 0.54 -12.48
CA MET A 88 6.36 -0.25 -11.59
C MET A 88 5.45 -1.20 -10.79
N CYS A 89 6.02 -2.23 -10.20
CA CYS A 89 5.34 -3.09 -9.24
C CYS A 89 6.11 -3.14 -7.92
N ALA A 90 5.36 -3.01 -6.81
CA ALA A 90 5.91 -3.15 -5.46
C ALA A 90 5.56 -4.52 -4.89
N TYR A 91 6.56 -5.41 -4.84
CA TYR A 91 6.44 -6.76 -4.31
C TYR A 91 6.67 -6.73 -2.79
N LYS A 92 5.59 -6.58 -2.03
CA LYS A 92 5.60 -6.51 -0.56
C LYS A 92 5.40 -7.92 0.03
N LEU A 93 6.50 -8.55 0.45
CA LEU A 93 6.46 -9.81 1.20
C LEU A 93 6.18 -9.51 2.67
N VAL A 94 5.00 -9.91 3.13
CA VAL A 94 4.56 -9.72 4.52
C VAL A 94 4.73 -11.03 5.28
N THR A 95 5.52 -11.02 6.34
CA THR A 95 5.64 -12.13 7.29
C THR A 95 5.02 -11.71 8.61
N VAL A 96 4.00 -12.44 9.06
CA VAL A 96 3.36 -12.24 10.37
C VAL A 96 3.66 -13.44 11.26
N LYS A 97 4.03 -13.17 12.51
CA LYS A 97 4.15 -14.16 13.58
C LYS A 97 3.37 -13.64 14.78
N PHE A 98 2.47 -14.47 15.33
CA PHE A 98 1.79 -14.20 16.58
C PHE A 98 1.62 -15.48 17.39
N LYS A 99 2.62 -15.82 18.20
CA LYS A 99 2.61 -17.06 19.00
C LYS A 99 1.87 -16.85 20.31
N TRP A 100 0.55 -17.03 20.27
CA TRP A 100 -0.30 -17.00 21.46
C TRP A 100 -1.30 -18.16 21.43
N TRP A 101 -1.35 -18.93 22.53
CA TRP A 101 -2.21 -20.10 22.62
C TRP A 101 -3.70 -19.74 22.44
N GLY A 102 -4.35 -20.38 21.46
CA GLY A 102 -5.77 -20.16 21.14
C GLY A 102 -6.07 -18.93 20.28
N LEU A 103 -5.08 -18.07 19.97
CA LEU A 103 -5.29 -16.84 19.21
C LEU A 103 -4.42 -16.70 17.96
N GLN A 104 -3.36 -17.51 17.81
CA GLN A 104 -2.39 -17.41 16.70
C GLN A 104 -3.04 -17.21 15.32
N ASN A 105 -3.76 -18.21 14.82
CA ASN A 105 -4.35 -18.16 13.47
C ASN A 105 -5.31 -16.98 13.30
N LYS A 106 -6.08 -16.63 14.34
CA LYS A 106 -7.04 -15.52 14.27
C LYS A 106 -6.29 -14.19 14.09
N VAL A 107 -5.26 -13.96 14.90
CA VAL A 107 -4.50 -12.70 14.90
C VAL A 107 -3.60 -12.58 13.67
N GLU A 108 -2.93 -13.66 13.24
CA GLU A 108 -2.11 -13.65 12.02
C GLU A 108 -2.96 -13.32 10.79
N ASN A 109 -4.12 -13.96 10.63
CA ASN A 109 -5.05 -13.65 9.54
C ASN A 109 -5.61 -12.23 9.63
N PHE A 110 -5.93 -11.77 10.83
CA PHE A 110 -6.40 -10.40 11.05
C PHE A 110 -5.35 -9.37 10.60
N ILE A 111 -4.09 -9.55 11.00
CA ILE A 111 -2.99 -8.65 10.62
C ILE A 111 -2.82 -8.63 9.11
N HIS A 112 -2.78 -9.79 8.43
CA HIS A 112 -2.68 -9.84 6.97
C HIS A 112 -3.84 -9.09 6.27
N LYS A 113 -5.07 -9.21 6.79
CA LYS A 113 -6.22 -8.43 6.27
C LYS A 113 -6.04 -6.92 6.47
N GLN A 114 -5.56 -6.48 7.64
CA GLN A 114 -5.31 -5.06 7.89
C GLN A 114 -4.14 -4.52 7.03
N GLU A 115 -3.07 -5.28 6.84
CA GLU A 115 -1.96 -4.90 5.95
C GLU A 115 -2.43 -4.77 4.50
N ARG A 116 -3.23 -5.73 4.00
CA ARG A 116 -3.84 -5.64 2.67
C ARG A 116 -4.71 -4.38 2.54
N ARG A 117 -5.58 -4.12 3.52
CA ARG A 117 -6.42 -2.92 3.57
C ARG A 117 -5.58 -1.63 3.56
N LEU A 118 -4.53 -1.59 4.38
CA LEU A 118 -3.59 -0.47 4.44
C LEU A 118 -2.92 -0.24 3.10
N PHE A 119 -2.36 -1.27 2.46
CA PHE A 119 -1.73 -1.15 1.16
C PHE A 119 -2.72 -0.69 0.08
N THR A 120 -3.95 -1.22 0.07
CA THR A 120 -4.99 -0.77 -0.87
C THR A 120 -5.28 0.72 -0.72
N ASN A 121 -5.56 1.18 0.50
CA ASN A 121 -5.91 2.59 0.75
C ASN A 121 -4.70 3.51 0.51
N PHE A 122 -3.52 3.12 0.97
CA PHE A 122 -2.29 3.89 0.82
C PHE A 122 -1.94 4.14 -0.65
N HIS A 123 -1.93 3.10 -1.51
CA HIS A 123 -1.53 3.29 -2.91
C HIS A 123 -2.60 4.04 -3.72
N ARG A 124 -3.88 3.94 -3.34
CA ARG A 124 -4.95 4.77 -3.92
C ARG A 124 -4.74 6.25 -3.61
N GLN A 125 -4.46 6.57 -2.34
CA GLN A 125 -4.12 7.94 -1.92
C GLN A 125 -2.85 8.45 -2.59
N LEU A 126 -1.79 7.62 -2.65
CA LEU A 126 -0.53 7.96 -3.29
C LEU A 126 -0.73 8.39 -4.74
N PHE A 127 -1.55 7.65 -5.50
CA PHE A 127 -1.89 8.03 -6.88
C PHE A 127 -2.74 9.30 -6.94
N CYS A 128 -3.78 9.43 -6.11
CA CYS A 128 -4.65 10.62 -6.10
C CYS A 128 -3.95 11.89 -5.58
N TRP A 129 -2.82 11.74 -4.90
CA TRP A 129 -1.98 12.84 -4.45
C TRP A 129 -0.81 13.12 -5.39
N LEU A 130 -0.77 12.51 -6.58
CA LEU A 130 0.32 12.67 -7.55
C LEU A 130 0.72 14.14 -7.76
N ASP A 131 -0.26 15.02 -7.97
CA ASP A 131 0.01 16.45 -8.20
C ASP A 131 0.65 17.17 -7.01
N LYS A 132 0.53 16.61 -5.79
CA LYS A 132 1.11 17.17 -4.57
C LYS A 132 2.58 16.81 -4.38
N TRP A 133 3.03 15.67 -4.91
CA TRP A 133 4.37 15.15 -4.64
C TRP A 133 5.25 14.96 -5.88
N VAL A 134 4.69 14.93 -7.10
CA VAL A 134 5.45 14.60 -8.32
C VAL A 134 6.64 15.52 -8.61
N ASP A 135 6.57 16.78 -8.20
CA ASP A 135 7.64 17.76 -8.40
C ASP A 135 8.58 17.90 -7.18
N LEU A 136 8.35 17.12 -6.12
CA LEU A 136 9.19 17.17 -4.93
C LEU A 136 10.52 16.47 -5.20
N THR A 137 11.60 17.11 -4.78
CA THR A 137 12.92 16.51 -4.73
C THR A 137 13.08 15.70 -3.43
N MET A 138 14.06 14.80 -3.38
CA MET A 138 14.37 14.07 -2.15
C MET A 138 14.76 14.96 -0.97
N ASP A 139 15.34 16.14 -1.24
CA ASP A 139 15.67 17.11 -0.20
C ASP A 139 14.41 17.80 0.34
N ASP A 140 13.39 18.02 -0.49
CA ASP A 140 12.09 18.50 -0.02
C ASP A 140 11.42 17.46 0.90
N ILE A 141 11.49 16.18 0.52
CA ILE A 141 10.97 15.07 1.33
C ILE A 141 11.65 15.02 2.70
N ARG A 142 12.99 15.12 2.77
CA ARG A 142 13.73 15.13 4.05
C ARG A 142 13.28 16.27 4.98
N ARG A 143 13.09 17.47 4.44
CA ARG A 143 12.57 18.60 5.25
C ARG A 143 11.14 18.36 5.71
N MET A 144 10.30 17.80 4.86
CA MET A 144 8.93 17.42 5.22
C MET A 144 8.90 16.32 6.29
N GLU A 145 9.82 15.37 6.28
CA GLU A 145 9.93 14.33 7.32
C GLU A 145 10.22 14.93 8.70
N GLU A 146 11.16 15.90 8.78
CA GLU A 146 11.48 16.60 10.03
C GLU A 146 10.28 17.39 10.56
N GLU A 147 9.59 18.12 9.70
CA GLU A 147 8.39 18.87 10.10
C GLU A 147 7.24 17.94 10.48
N THR A 148 7.00 16.88 9.71
CA THR A 148 5.95 15.89 9.97
C THR A 148 6.19 15.18 11.30
N LYS A 149 7.44 14.88 11.65
CA LYS A 149 7.79 14.32 12.96
C LYS A 149 7.29 15.21 14.10
N ARG A 150 7.58 16.51 14.05
CA ARG A 150 7.11 17.48 15.06
C ARG A 150 5.58 17.55 15.10
N GLN A 151 4.93 17.66 13.94
CA GLN A 151 3.48 17.74 13.83
C GLN A 151 2.79 16.49 14.40
N LEU A 152 3.31 15.29 14.10
CA LEU A 152 2.78 14.04 14.63
C LEU A 152 2.88 13.96 16.16
N ASP A 153 3.97 14.43 16.75
CA ASP A 153 4.13 14.48 18.20
C ASP A 153 3.12 15.43 18.86
N GLU A 154 2.89 16.60 18.27
CA GLU A 154 1.90 17.55 18.76
C GLU A 154 0.46 17.04 18.60
N MET A 155 0.12 16.54 17.42
CA MET A 155 -1.22 16.00 17.11
C MET A 155 -1.55 14.82 18.02
N ARG A 156 -0.57 13.93 18.32
CA ARG A 156 -0.77 12.81 19.24
C ARG A 156 -1.14 13.26 20.66
N GLN A 157 -0.63 14.41 21.10
CA GLN A 157 -0.91 14.95 22.44
C GLN A 157 -2.21 15.75 22.51
N LYS A 158 -2.57 16.46 21.43
CA LYS A 158 -3.60 17.49 21.44
C LYS A 158 -4.88 17.11 20.70
N ASP A 159 -4.79 16.28 19.66
CA ASP A 159 -5.93 15.99 18.80
C ASP A 159 -6.75 14.79 19.32
N PRO A 160 -8.06 14.73 19.01
CA PRO A 160 -8.84 13.54 19.25
C PRO A 160 -8.38 12.36 18.37
N VAL A 161 -8.76 11.15 18.78
CA VAL A 161 -8.55 9.93 17.99
C VAL A 161 -9.19 10.10 16.61
N LYS A 162 -8.42 9.79 15.56
CA LYS A 162 -8.80 9.96 14.16
C LYS A 162 -8.15 8.91 13.26
N GLY A 163 -8.63 8.78 12.03
CA GLY A 163 -8.12 7.83 11.05
C GLY A 163 -8.92 6.53 11.00
N MET A 164 -8.30 5.45 10.52
CA MET A 164 -8.96 4.16 10.36
C MET A 164 -9.21 3.48 11.70
N THR A 165 -10.43 2.99 11.89
CA THR A 165 -10.73 1.99 12.93
C THR A 165 -10.55 0.59 12.36
N ALA A 166 -10.05 -0.33 13.18
CA ALA A 166 -10.10 -1.75 12.89
C ALA A 166 -11.46 -2.31 13.35
N ASP A 167 -12.04 -3.18 12.51
CA ASP A 167 -13.19 -4.00 12.91
C ASP A 167 -12.72 -5.46 12.94
N ASP A 168 -13.27 -6.26 13.85
CA ASP A 168 -12.97 -7.68 14.03
C ASP A 168 -13.33 -8.56 12.83
#